data_AF-A0A517RE88-F1
#
_entry.id   AF-A0A517RE88-F1
#
_cell.length_a   1.000
_cell.length_b   1.000
_cell.length_c   1.000
_cell.angle_alpha   90.00
_cell.angle_beta   90.00
_cell.angle_gamma   90.00
#
_symmetry.space_group_name_H-M   'P 1'
#
loop_
_entity.id
_entity.type
_entity.pdbx_description
1 polymer ?
#
loop_
_entity_poly.entity_id
_entity_poly.type
_entity_poly.pdbx_seq_one_letter_code
_entity_poly.pdbx_strand_id
1 'polypeptide(L)'
;MKDDSSEPVENTDENPKELVLVLSPTVLRMGSVVIVCLILLTIYAKNIREFLIQESTSSLLLGIFLVSEVIQFFILIYNRLKLDFYLNTDPVIQDQDSLRLWKTVVQSNHKWERVGLVLLFVLSLPVGMLVGGKSGFVTVDMGIVFVVWVLHLVLNAWSGSSQDKMKELECSDETANAEYRRVCKAWGRQLSPDFKIEQDA
;
A
#
# COMPACT_ATOMS: atom_id res chain seq x y z
N MET A 1 38.20 23.19 51.66
CA MET A 1 37.71 24.54 51.30
C MET A 1 37.51 24.53 49.79
N LYS A 2 36.27 24.76 49.32
CA LYS A 2 35.74 25.30 48.02
C LYS A 2 36.68 25.34 46.80
N ASP A 3 36.27 25.23 45.54
CA ASP A 3 35.06 25.11 44.70
C ASP A 3 35.65 24.87 43.28
N ASP A 4 35.16 23.96 42.44
CA ASP A 4 34.08 24.09 41.45
C ASP A 4 34.46 24.72 40.07
N SER A 5 33.91 24.11 39.01
CA SER A 5 33.96 24.43 37.56
C SER A 5 35.31 24.26 36.83
N SER A 6 35.42 23.69 35.62
CA SER A 6 34.51 23.74 34.46
C SER A 6 34.90 22.67 33.42
N GLU A 7 33.92 21.95 32.86
CA GLU A 7 33.98 21.29 31.53
C GLU A 7 33.85 22.35 30.40
N PRO A 8 33.92 22.08 29.06
CA PRO A 8 33.72 20.79 28.34
C PRO A 8 34.48 20.58 26.99
N VAL A 9 33.98 19.57 26.24
CA VAL A 9 34.02 19.29 24.78
C VAL A 9 35.32 18.65 24.25
N GLU A 10 35.37 17.60 23.43
CA GLU A 10 34.43 17.01 22.46
C GLU A 10 34.91 15.60 22.12
N ASN A 11 34.09 14.56 22.36
CA ASN A 11 34.33 13.23 21.76
C ASN A 11 33.22 13.00 20.74
N THR A 12 33.58 13.21 19.48
CA THR A 12 32.77 12.89 18.30
C THR A 12 32.83 11.38 18.08
N ASP A 13 31.90 10.64 18.69
CA ASP A 13 31.62 9.26 18.29
C ASP A 13 30.52 9.27 17.22
N GLU A 14 30.95 9.29 15.95
CA GLU A 14 30.10 8.90 14.82
C GLU A 14 29.93 7.38 14.84
N ASN A 15 28.91 6.90 15.55
CA ASN A 15 28.45 5.53 15.39
C ASN A 15 27.48 5.47 14.19
N PRO A 16 27.74 4.67 13.14
CA PRO A 16 26.85 4.58 11.99
C PRO A 16 25.48 4.08 12.45
N LYS A 17 24.43 4.84 12.12
CA LYS A 17 23.03 4.46 12.36
C LYS A 17 22.77 3.12 11.66
N GLU A 18 22.84 2.03 12.42
CA GLU A 18 22.33 0.74 12.00
C GLU A 18 20.86 0.92 11.61
N LEU A 19 20.58 0.69 10.34
CA LEU A 19 19.23 0.72 9.80
C LEU A 19 18.53 -0.55 10.29
N VAL A 20 18.04 -0.54 11.52
CA VAL A 20 17.26 -1.65 12.08
C VAL A 20 15.93 -1.69 11.33
N LEU A 21 15.84 -2.61 10.37
CA LEU A 21 14.63 -2.88 9.62
C LEU A 21 13.61 -3.53 10.57
N VAL A 22 12.78 -2.71 11.23
CA VAL A 22 11.69 -3.20 12.07
C VAL A 22 10.59 -3.74 11.16
N LEU A 23 10.73 -5.01 10.74
CA LEU A 23 9.65 -5.72 10.03
C LEU A 23 8.49 -5.92 11.00
N SER A 24 7.40 -5.20 10.77
CA SER A 24 6.13 -5.41 11.45
C SER A 24 5.72 -6.89 11.39
N PRO A 25 5.29 -7.50 12.50
CA PRO A 25 4.88 -8.92 12.53
C PRO A 25 3.71 -9.21 11.58
N THR A 26 2.90 -8.20 11.24
CA THR A 26 1.84 -8.32 10.23
C THR A 26 2.41 -8.42 8.81
N VAL A 27 3.48 -7.67 8.51
CA VAL A 27 4.19 -7.75 7.22
C VAL A 27 4.92 -9.09 7.09
N LEU A 28 5.48 -9.60 8.19
CA LEU A 28 6.12 -10.91 8.22
C LEU A 28 5.09 -12.04 7.99
N ARG A 29 3.90 -11.95 8.60
CA ARG A 29 2.80 -12.93 8.45
C ARG A 29 2.18 -12.88 7.05
N MET A 30 1.98 -11.68 6.50
CA MET A 30 1.48 -11.53 5.13
C MET A 30 2.52 -12.00 4.12
N GLY A 31 3.80 -11.67 4.35
CA GLY A 31 4.92 -12.14 3.53
C GLY A 31 5.06 -13.67 3.55
N SER A 32 4.92 -14.31 4.71
CA SER A 32 4.98 -15.77 4.80
C SER A 32 3.79 -16.45 4.12
N VAL A 33 2.58 -15.91 4.24
CA VAL A 33 1.40 -16.40 3.49
C VAL A 33 1.61 -16.26 1.99
N VAL A 34 2.13 -15.14 1.51
CA VAL A 34 2.44 -14.92 0.09
C VAL A 34 3.52 -15.89 -0.39
N ILE A 35 4.59 -16.10 0.40
CA ILE A 35 5.64 -17.07 0.06
C ILE A 35 5.10 -18.50 0.04
N VAL A 36 4.25 -18.89 0.99
CA VAL A 36 3.60 -20.21 1.02
C VAL A 36 2.66 -20.38 -0.17
N CYS A 37 1.86 -19.38 -0.50
CA CYS A 37 1.02 -19.38 -1.69
C CYS A 37 1.86 -19.50 -2.97
N LEU A 38 2.97 -18.78 -3.08
CA LEU A 38 3.88 -18.87 -4.22
C LEU A 38 4.54 -20.26 -4.31
N ILE A 39 4.98 -20.84 -3.20
CA ILE A 39 5.57 -22.19 -3.16
C ILE A 39 4.52 -23.25 -3.56
N LEU A 40 3.30 -23.17 -3.02
CA LEU A 40 2.21 -24.07 -3.38
C LEU A 40 1.81 -23.91 -4.85
N LEU A 41 1.79 -22.68 -5.37
CA LEU A 41 1.57 -22.40 -6.79
C LEU A 41 2.69 -23.00 -7.65
N THR A 42 3.94 -22.94 -7.18
CA THR A 42 5.10 -23.48 -7.90
C THR A 42 5.11 -25.00 -7.90
N ILE A 43 4.74 -25.65 -6.78
CA ILE A 43 4.61 -27.11 -6.67
C ILE A 43 3.43 -27.61 -7.53
N TYR A 44 2.29 -26.91 -7.50
CA TYR A 44 1.14 -27.20 -8.35
C TYR A 44 1.49 -27.02 -9.84
N ALA A 45 2.18 -25.95 -10.19
CA ALA A 45 2.68 -25.70 -11.54
C ALA A 45 3.69 -26.75 -12.00
N LYS A 46 4.52 -27.28 -11.09
CA LYS A 46 5.50 -28.33 -11.39
C LYS A 46 4.84 -29.69 -11.63
N ASN A 47 3.76 -30.02 -10.90
CA ASN A 47 3.00 -31.26 -11.07
C ASN A 47 2.07 -31.26 -12.29
N ILE A 48 1.63 -30.09 -12.78
CA ILE A 48 0.80 -29.95 -14.00
C ILE A 48 1.65 -29.82 -15.27
N ARG A 49 2.95 -29.55 -15.12
CA ARG A 49 3.90 -29.29 -16.20
C ARG A 49 4.10 -30.46 -17.17
N GLU A 50 3.76 -31.69 -16.78
CA GLU A 50 3.96 -32.86 -17.64
C GLU A 50 2.75 -33.20 -18.54
N PHE A 51 1.57 -32.57 -18.35
CA PHE A 51 0.33 -33.10 -18.96
C PHE A 51 -0.37 -32.22 -20.01
N LEU A 52 -0.21 -30.87 -20.07
CA LEU A 52 -1.14 -29.98 -20.85
C LEU A 52 -0.50 -28.67 -21.43
N ILE A 53 0.70 -28.72 -22.02
CA ILE A 53 1.69 -27.63 -21.94
C ILE A 53 1.44 -26.33 -22.74
N GLN A 54 0.70 -26.24 -23.85
CA GLN A 54 0.76 -25.01 -24.69
C GLN A 54 -0.53 -24.18 -24.80
N GLU A 55 -1.70 -24.77 -25.01
CA GLU A 55 -2.96 -24.02 -25.19
C GLU A 55 -3.65 -23.66 -23.87
N SER A 56 -3.54 -24.52 -22.85
CA SER A 56 -4.15 -24.32 -21.53
C SER A 56 -3.46 -23.23 -20.69
N THR A 57 -2.17 -22.97 -20.93
CA THR A 57 -1.40 -22.05 -20.09
C THR A 57 -1.73 -20.57 -20.32
N SER A 58 -2.11 -20.15 -21.54
CA SER A 58 -2.51 -18.76 -21.79
C SER A 58 -3.84 -18.41 -21.11
N SER A 59 -4.83 -19.29 -21.21
CA SER A 59 -6.14 -19.13 -20.54
C SER A 59 -6.01 -19.15 -19.00
N LEU A 60 -5.13 -19.98 -18.46
CA LEU A 60 -4.87 -20.03 -17.02
C LEU A 60 -4.15 -18.77 -16.52
N LEU A 61 -3.16 -18.27 -17.25
CA LEU A 61 -2.47 -17.01 -16.91
C LEU A 61 -3.41 -15.82 -17.00
N LEU A 62 -4.26 -15.76 -18.03
CA LEU A 62 -5.30 -14.74 -18.14
C LEU A 62 -6.29 -14.83 -16.97
N GLY A 63 -6.69 -16.04 -16.56
CA GLY A 63 -7.53 -16.25 -15.38
C GLY A 63 -6.90 -15.71 -14.09
N ILE A 64 -5.61 -16.03 -13.84
CA ILE A 64 -4.87 -15.52 -12.68
C ILE A 64 -4.78 -13.98 -12.73
N PHE A 65 -4.49 -13.42 -13.90
CA PHE A 65 -4.45 -11.97 -14.12
C PHE A 65 -5.80 -11.34 -13.76
N LEU A 66 -6.90 -11.81 -14.33
CA LEU A 66 -8.23 -11.26 -14.10
C LEU A 66 -8.65 -11.36 -12.63
N VAL A 67 -8.39 -12.49 -11.97
CA VAL A 67 -8.66 -12.64 -10.53
C VAL A 67 -7.84 -11.64 -9.71
N SER A 68 -6.56 -11.45 -10.05
CA SER A 68 -5.72 -10.47 -9.36
C SER A 68 -6.22 -9.04 -9.54
N GLU A 69 -6.76 -8.71 -10.71
CA GLU A 69 -7.32 -7.38 -11.00
C GLU A 69 -8.64 -7.15 -10.28
N VAL A 70 -9.51 -8.16 -10.19
CA VAL A 70 -10.74 -8.08 -9.39
C VAL A 70 -10.43 -7.80 -7.92
N ILE A 71 -9.41 -8.46 -7.35
CA ILE A 71 -8.98 -8.22 -5.97
C ILE A 71 -8.45 -6.79 -5.81
N GLN A 72 -7.63 -6.31 -6.74
CA GLN A 72 -7.10 -4.94 -6.71
C GLN A 72 -8.21 -3.89 -6.85
N PHE A 73 -9.18 -4.11 -7.74
CA PHE A 73 -10.33 -3.22 -7.91
C PHE A 73 -11.18 -3.19 -6.66
N PHE A 74 -11.42 -4.34 -6.02
CA PHE A 74 -12.12 -4.38 -4.75
C PHE A 74 -11.40 -3.56 -3.69
N ILE A 75 -10.08 -3.68 -3.57
CA ILE A 75 -9.27 -2.89 -2.62
C ILE A 75 -9.40 -1.39 -2.91
N LEU A 76 -9.24 -0.96 -4.17
CA LEU A 76 -9.32 0.44 -4.56
C LEU A 76 -10.72 1.04 -4.29
N ILE A 77 -11.78 0.34 -4.70
CA ILE A 77 -13.16 0.78 -4.53
C ILE A 77 -13.52 0.81 -3.04
N TYR A 78 -13.21 -0.25 -2.29
CA TYR A 78 -13.51 -0.33 -0.86
C TYR A 78 -12.82 0.79 -0.06
N ASN A 79 -11.52 1.01 -0.31
CA ASN A 79 -10.77 2.09 0.33
C ASN A 79 -11.37 3.45 0.01
N ARG A 80 -11.67 3.72 -1.26
CA ARG A 80 -12.28 4.98 -1.65
C ARG A 80 -13.64 5.18 -0.98
N LEU A 81 -14.51 4.18 -0.97
CA LEU A 81 -15.82 4.27 -0.29
C LEU A 81 -15.66 4.60 1.19
N LYS A 82 -14.65 4.03 1.85
CA LYS A 82 -14.32 4.35 3.24
C LYS A 82 -13.85 5.80 3.41
N LEU A 83 -13.02 6.31 2.50
CA LEU A 83 -12.59 7.71 2.51
C LEU A 83 -13.76 8.67 2.24
N ASP A 84 -14.57 8.38 1.23
CA ASP A 84 -15.75 9.19 0.87
C ASP A 84 -16.78 9.20 2.03
N PHE A 85 -16.99 8.05 2.68
CA PHE A 85 -17.84 7.99 3.87
C PHE A 85 -17.32 8.87 5.01
N TYR A 86 -16.01 8.82 5.27
CA TYR A 86 -15.39 9.69 6.27
C TYR A 86 -15.53 11.17 5.89
N LEU A 87 -15.19 11.56 4.65
CA LEU A 87 -15.30 12.94 4.17
C LEU A 87 -16.73 13.51 4.27
N ASN A 88 -17.74 12.66 4.08
CA ASN A 88 -19.14 13.08 4.21
C ASN A 88 -19.60 13.19 5.67
N THR A 89 -19.00 12.42 6.57
CA THR A 89 -19.41 12.38 7.99
C THR A 89 -18.64 13.40 8.83
N ASP A 90 -17.33 13.52 8.59
CA ASP A 90 -16.38 14.34 9.33
C ASP A 90 -15.64 15.28 8.35
N PRO A 91 -16.30 16.33 7.81
CA PRO A 91 -15.73 17.20 6.78
C PRO A 91 -14.68 18.20 7.32
N VAL A 92 -14.48 18.27 8.64
CA VAL A 92 -13.54 19.19 9.29
C VAL A 92 -12.94 18.50 10.51
N ILE A 93 -11.65 18.68 10.74
CA ILE A 93 -10.96 18.19 11.95
C ILE A 93 -11.14 19.22 13.07
N GLN A 94 -12.09 18.97 13.95
CA GLN A 94 -12.50 19.92 15.00
C GLN A 94 -11.66 19.81 16.28
N ASP A 95 -11.22 18.61 16.62
CA ASP A 95 -10.54 18.28 17.87
C ASP A 95 -9.51 17.13 17.70
N GLN A 96 -8.84 16.78 18.80
CA GLN A 96 -7.85 15.71 18.85
C GLN A 96 -8.46 14.32 18.56
N ASP A 97 -9.72 14.09 18.92
CA ASP A 97 -10.41 12.82 18.67
C ASP A 97 -10.72 12.63 17.18
N SER A 98 -11.17 13.68 16.51
CA SER A 98 -11.37 13.76 15.06
C SER A 98 -10.05 13.53 14.32
N LEU A 99 -8.96 14.12 14.82
CA LEU A 99 -7.61 13.91 14.28
C LEU A 99 -7.16 12.44 14.47
N ARG A 100 -7.46 11.81 15.60
CA ARG A 100 -7.15 10.40 15.87
C ARG A 100 -7.94 9.47 14.94
N LEU A 101 -9.23 9.75 14.72
CA LEU A 101 -10.07 9.02 13.77
C LEU A 101 -9.52 9.16 12.34
N TRP A 102 -9.20 10.38 11.92
CA TRP A 102 -8.59 10.66 10.62
C TRP A 102 -7.29 9.87 10.42
N LYS A 103 -6.35 9.93 11.38
CA LYS A 103 -5.08 9.16 11.34
C LYS A 103 -5.34 7.66 11.16
N THR A 104 -6.36 7.12 11.85
CA THR A 104 -6.73 5.70 11.77
C THR A 104 -7.24 5.34 10.37
N VAL A 105 -8.08 6.18 9.78
CA VAL A 105 -8.59 6.01 8.43
C VAL A 105 -7.45 6.06 7.41
N VAL A 106 -6.57 7.06 7.51
CA VAL A 106 -5.40 7.22 6.64
C VAL A 106 -4.46 6.02 6.76
N GLN A 107 -4.14 5.57 7.97
CA GLN A 107 -3.25 4.44 8.18
C GLN A 107 -3.85 3.13 7.63
N SER A 108 -5.17 2.95 7.78
CA SER A 108 -5.89 1.82 7.19
C SER A 108 -5.82 1.87 5.66
N ASN A 109 -6.08 3.03 5.06
CA ASN A 109 -6.01 3.22 3.60
C ASN A 109 -4.60 2.89 3.09
N HIS A 110 -3.57 3.42 3.75
CA HIS A 110 -2.17 3.22 3.40
C HIS A 110 -1.75 1.73 3.44
N LYS A 111 -2.23 0.98 4.44
CA LYS A 111 -1.97 -0.48 4.54
C LYS A 111 -2.53 -1.22 3.33
N TRP A 112 -3.75 -0.89 2.91
CA TRP A 112 -4.41 -1.53 1.80
C TRP A 112 -3.84 -1.10 0.45
N GLU A 113 -3.42 0.16 0.29
CA GLU A 113 -2.67 0.62 -0.89
C GLU A 113 -1.38 -0.14 -1.07
N ARG A 114 -0.64 -0.38 0.00
CA ARG A 114 0.57 -1.21 -0.06
C ARG A 114 0.25 -2.63 -0.54
N VAL A 115 -0.82 -3.24 -0.03
CA VAL A 115 -1.26 -4.57 -0.51
C VAL A 115 -1.61 -4.51 -2.00
N GLY A 116 -2.34 -3.47 -2.44
CA GLY A 116 -2.66 -3.22 -3.84
C GLY A 116 -1.40 -3.08 -4.71
N LEU A 117 -0.42 -2.28 -4.30
CA LEU A 117 0.85 -2.10 -5.00
C LEU A 117 1.65 -3.41 -5.09
N VAL A 118 1.69 -4.20 -4.01
CA VAL A 118 2.35 -5.51 -4.02
C VAL A 118 1.66 -6.44 -5.01
N LEU A 119 0.33 -6.50 -5.02
CA LEU A 119 -0.42 -7.29 -5.99
C LEU A 119 -0.18 -6.82 -7.44
N LEU A 120 -0.11 -5.50 -7.66
CA LEU A 120 0.17 -4.93 -8.97
C LEU A 120 1.55 -5.34 -9.49
N PHE A 121 2.60 -5.09 -8.71
CA PHE A 121 3.99 -5.29 -9.16
C PHE A 121 4.46 -6.75 -9.11
N VAL A 122 3.98 -7.54 -8.15
CA VAL A 122 4.43 -8.93 -7.98
C VAL A 122 3.59 -9.91 -8.79
N LEU A 123 2.32 -9.59 -9.06
CA LEU A 123 1.40 -10.52 -9.72
C LEU A 123 0.83 -9.97 -11.04
N SER A 124 0.11 -8.85 -11.02
CA SER A 124 -0.60 -8.38 -12.22
C SER A 124 0.34 -8.00 -13.37
N LEU A 125 1.36 -7.17 -13.11
CA LEU A 125 2.31 -6.75 -14.13
C LEU A 125 3.07 -7.93 -14.75
N PRO A 126 3.71 -8.84 -13.96
CA PRO A 126 4.40 -9.99 -14.52
C PRO A 126 3.48 -10.94 -15.29
N VAL A 127 2.29 -11.23 -14.75
CA VAL A 127 1.35 -12.16 -15.41
C VAL A 127 0.79 -11.55 -16.69
N GLY A 128 0.41 -10.27 -16.68
CA GLY A 128 -0.05 -9.55 -17.87
C GLY A 128 1.02 -9.48 -18.97
N MET A 129 2.29 -9.24 -18.60
CA MET A 129 3.41 -9.31 -19.54
C MET A 129 3.63 -10.71 -20.11
N LEU A 130 3.49 -11.76 -19.28
CA LEU A 130 3.61 -13.15 -19.75
C LEU A 130 2.48 -13.55 -20.71
N VAL A 131 1.25 -13.05 -20.48
CA VAL A 131 0.13 -13.21 -21.42
C VAL A 131 0.49 -12.56 -22.76
N GLY A 132 0.94 -11.30 -22.75
CA GLY A 132 1.34 -10.59 -23.97
C GLY A 132 2.51 -11.22 -24.72
N GLY A 133 3.51 -11.72 -23.98
CA GLY A 133 4.71 -12.35 -24.53
C GLY A 133 4.46 -13.74 -25.15
N LYS A 134 3.48 -14.51 -24.64
CA LYS A 134 3.14 -15.84 -25.16
C LYS A 134 2.13 -15.81 -26.29
N SER A 135 1.12 -14.94 -26.20
CA SER A 135 0.00 -14.93 -27.15
C SER A 135 0.32 -14.11 -28.40
N GLY A 136 1.36 -13.27 -28.40
CA GLY A 136 1.66 -12.34 -29.48
C GLY A 136 0.74 -11.11 -29.44
N PHE A 137 1.26 -9.96 -29.86
CA PHE A 137 0.65 -8.62 -29.65
C PHE A 137 -0.75 -8.41 -30.26
N VAL A 138 -1.24 -9.30 -31.12
CA VAL A 138 -2.50 -9.12 -31.88
C VAL A 138 -3.62 -10.06 -31.38
N THR A 139 -3.45 -10.66 -30.20
CA THR A 139 -4.47 -11.57 -29.63
C THR A 139 -5.50 -10.85 -28.77
N VAL A 140 -6.71 -11.43 -28.72
CA VAL A 140 -7.82 -10.95 -27.88
C VAL A 140 -7.40 -10.85 -26.42
N ASP A 141 -6.61 -11.80 -25.92
CA ASP A 141 -6.08 -11.82 -24.55
C ASP A 141 -5.26 -10.57 -24.21
N MET A 142 -4.41 -10.12 -25.14
CA MET A 142 -3.62 -8.90 -24.95
C MET A 142 -4.52 -7.65 -24.97
N GLY A 143 -5.57 -7.66 -25.79
CA GLY A 143 -6.60 -6.64 -25.77
C GLY A 143 -7.30 -6.55 -24.41
N ILE A 144 -7.63 -7.69 -23.80
CA ILE A 144 -8.23 -7.76 -22.46
C ILE A 144 -7.26 -7.18 -21.42
N VAL A 145 -6.00 -7.64 -21.40
CA VAL A 145 -4.97 -7.14 -20.47
C VAL A 145 -4.81 -5.62 -20.59
N PHE A 146 -4.74 -5.10 -21.81
CA PHE A 146 -4.62 -3.66 -22.08
C PHE A 146 -5.82 -2.88 -21.55
N VAL A 147 -7.05 -3.31 -21.85
CA VAL A 147 -8.28 -2.65 -21.37
C VAL A 147 -8.33 -2.65 -19.85
N VAL A 148 -7.97 -3.77 -19.21
CA VAL A 148 -7.98 -3.88 -17.75
C VAL A 148 -6.92 -2.97 -17.13
N TRP A 149 -5.72 -2.86 -17.70
CA TRP A 149 -4.71 -1.90 -17.22
C TRP A 149 -5.13 -0.43 -17.41
N VAL A 150 -5.78 -0.08 -18.52
CA VAL A 150 -6.35 1.27 -18.69
C VAL A 150 -7.41 1.53 -17.62
N LEU A 151 -8.29 0.57 -17.36
CA LEU A 151 -9.29 0.69 -16.29
C LEU A 151 -8.63 0.82 -14.91
N HIS A 152 -7.54 0.10 -14.67
CA HIS A 152 -6.73 0.20 -13.46
C HIS A 152 -6.18 1.62 -13.26
N LEU A 153 -5.66 2.26 -14.31
CA LEU A 153 -5.20 3.65 -14.25
C LEU A 153 -6.35 4.62 -13.92
N VAL A 154 -7.51 4.44 -14.56
CA VAL A 154 -8.70 5.27 -14.29
C VAL A 154 -9.16 5.11 -12.84
N LEU A 155 -9.20 3.88 -12.32
CA LEU A 155 -9.59 3.62 -10.93
C LEU A 155 -8.60 4.19 -9.92
N ASN A 156 -7.30 4.15 -10.22
CA ASN A 156 -6.30 4.80 -9.37
C ASN A 156 -6.45 6.33 -9.35
N ALA A 157 -6.61 6.96 -10.52
CA ALA A 157 -6.82 8.40 -10.60
C ALA A 157 -8.11 8.82 -9.87
N TRP A 158 -9.19 8.04 -10.07
CA TRP A 158 -10.45 8.22 -9.37
C TRP A 158 -10.25 8.10 -7.86
N SER A 159 -9.69 6.99 -7.36
CA SER A 159 -9.41 6.78 -5.93
C SER A 159 -8.53 7.87 -5.31
N GLY A 160 -7.51 8.35 -6.05
CA GLY A 160 -6.62 9.41 -5.65
C GLY A 160 -7.34 10.72 -5.31
N SER A 161 -8.41 11.07 -6.04
CA SER A 161 -9.18 12.29 -5.77
C SER A 161 -9.75 12.37 -4.35
N SER A 162 -10.18 11.25 -3.76
CA SER A 162 -10.68 11.21 -2.38
C SER A 162 -9.54 11.34 -1.37
N GLN A 163 -8.35 10.84 -1.69
CA GLN A 163 -7.17 11.00 -0.85
C GLN A 163 -6.67 12.44 -0.84
N ASP A 164 -6.71 13.11 -1.98
CA ASP A 164 -6.30 14.51 -2.08
C ASP A 164 -7.25 15.40 -1.28
N LYS A 165 -8.56 15.15 -1.35
CA LYS A 165 -9.54 15.80 -0.46
C LYS A 165 -9.25 15.58 1.03
N MET A 166 -8.85 14.37 1.42
CA MET A 166 -8.47 14.07 2.81
C MET A 166 -7.24 14.86 3.28
N LYS A 167 -6.31 15.21 2.39
CA LYS A 167 -5.13 16.05 2.67
C LYS A 167 -5.45 17.55 2.67
N GLU A 168 -6.60 17.93 2.14
CA GLU A 168 -7.09 19.32 2.04
C GLU A 168 -8.15 19.65 3.09
N LEU A 169 -8.45 18.74 4.03
CA LEU A 169 -9.39 18.99 5.12
C LEU A 169 -8.93 20.18 5.98
N GLU A 170 -9.88 21.02 6.35
CA GLU A 170 -9.64 22.11 7.30
C GLU A 170 -9.47 21.54 8.72
N CYS A 171 -8.52 22.09 9.47
CA CYS A 171 -8.29 21.78 10.87
C CYS A 171 -8.47 23.05 11.69
N SER A 172 -9.55 23.11 12.48
CA SER A 172 -9.94 24.31 13.24
C SER A 172 -9.19 24.46 14.56
N ASP A 173 -8.70 23.35 15.13
CA ASP A 173 -7.87 23.37 16.34
C ASP A 173 -6.40 23.63 15.97
N GLU A 174 -5.86 24.76 16.42
CA GLU A 174 -4.46 25.15 16.19
C GLU A 174 -3.45 24.14 16.74
N THR A 175 -3.78 23.46 17.85
CA THR A 175 -2.91 22.45 18.46
C THR A 175 -2.87 21.16 17.65
N ALA A 176 -4.02 20.73 17.11
CA ALA A 176 -4.15 19.60 16.21
C ALA A 176 -3.56 19.88 14.81
N ASN A 177 -3.60 21.13 14.35
CA ASN A 177 -3.19 21.53 12.99
C ASN A 177 -1.70 21.24 12.73
N ALA A 178 -0.83 21.48 13.70
CA ALA A 178 0.59 21.18 13.58
C ALA A 178 0.83 19.68 13.32
N GLU A 179 0.10 18.82 14.02
CA GLU A 179 0.22 17.39 13.84
C GLU A 179 -0.48 16.89 12.57
N TYR A 180 -1.65 17.43 12.23
CA TYR A 180 -2.34 17.16 10.98
C TYR A 180 -1.44 17.39 9.76
N ARG A 181 -0.76 18.55 9.70
CA ARG A 181 0.18 18.87 8.60
C ARG A 181 1.37 17.92 8.56
N ARG A 182 1.90 17.53 9.74
CA ARG A 182 2.97 16.52 9.83
C ARG A 182 2.53 15.20 9.21
N VAL A 183 1.33 14.73 9.57
CA VAL A 183 0.76 13.47 9.08
C VAL A 183 0.47 13.54 7.59
N CYS A 184 -0.11 14.63 7.08
CA CYS A 184 -0.31 14.85 5.64
C CYS A 184 1.00 14.81 4.85
N LYS A 185 2.06 15.49 5.34
CA LYS A 185 3.37 15.50 4.69
C LYS A 185 4.02 14.11 4.68
N ALA A 186 3.85 13.33 5.75
CA ALA A 186 4.36 11.98 5.84
C ALA A 186 3.57 11.02 4.94
N TRP A 187 2.24 11.15 4.88
CA TRP A 187 1.40 10.37 3.96
C TRP A 187 1.79 10.61 2.49
N GLY A 188 2.06 11.86 2.10
CA GLY A 188 2.50 12.18 0.74
C GLY A 188 3.94 11.76 0.40
N ARG A 189 4.77 11.34 1.36
CA ARG A 189 6.21 11.06 1.15
C ARG A 189 6.67 9.66 1.55
N GLN A 190 5.95 8.97 2.43
CA GLN A 190 6.40 7.72 3.02
C GLN A 190 5.53 6.54 2.59
N LEU A 191 6.19 5.46 2.18
CA LEU A 191 5.55 4.17 1.89
C LEU A 191 5.03 3.44 3.14
N SER A 192 5.32 3.92 4.35
CA SER A 192 4.68 3.57 5.64
C SER A 192 4.92 4.72 6.60
N PRO A 193 4.02 5.69 6.71
CA PRO A 193 4.12 6.63 7.79
C PRO A 193 3.61 5.96 9.07
N ASP A 194 4.50 5.81 10.04
CA ASP A 194 4.11 5.31 11.35
C ASP A 194 3.59 6.49 12.18
N PHE A 195 2.28 6.64 12.18
CA PHE A 195 1.62 7.62 13.02
C PHE A 195 1.44 6.97 14.39
N LYS A 196 2.12 7.51 15.41
CA LYS A 196 1.78 7.17 16.79
C LYS A 196 0.31 7.55 17.01
N ILE A 197 -0.56 6.56 17.03
CA ILE A 197 -1.92 6.70 17.52
C ILE A 197 -1.76 6.49 19.02
N GLU A 198 -1.66 7.59 19.78
CA GLU A 198 -1.63 7.50 21.23
C GLU A 198 -2.94 6.81 21.65
N GLN A 199 -2.82 5.59 22.17
CA GLN A 199 -3.92 4.90 22.83
C GLN A 199 -3.98 5.48 24.23
N ASP A 200 -5.15 5.95 24.64
CA ASP A 200 -5.36 6.47 25.99
C ASP A 200 -4.88 5.43 27.00
N ALA A 201 -4.05 5.90 27.94
CA ALA A 201 -3.62 5.16 29.13
C ALA A 201 -4.80 5.01 30.11
#